data_AF-A0A967S951-F1
#
_entry.id   AF-A0A967S951-F1
#
_cell.length_a   1.000
_cell.length_b   1.000
_cell.length_c   1.000
_cell.angle_alpha   90.00
_cell.angle_beta   90.00
_cell.angle_gamma   90.00
#
_symmetry.space_group_name_H-M   'P 1'
#
loop_
_entity.id
_entity.type
_entity.pdbx_description
1 polymer ?
#
loop_
_entity_poly.entity_id
_entity_poly.type
_entity_poly.pdbx_seq_one_letter_code
_entity_poly.pdbx_strand_id
1 'polypeptide(L)'
;TEVAEIAVAAGADWLCVNSLEEATGLREAGRDGPVLVMGYVPLDGLSAVVEHDLRPVVYRPETLERLEPLAAEAGKIVRVHLKVETGTYRQGIEPADLPRFAGLIERSPHLVLEGISTHFANIEDTTDHTYAESQYRRFAEAEETLSSAGQPPELRHAACSAAALLFTRTHLDLVRIGISLYGL
;
A
#
# COMPACT_ATOMS: atom_id res chain seq x y z
N THR A 1 17.13 10.61 2.31
CA THR A 1 16.43 11.74 1.64
C THR A 1 17.02 12.04 0.27
N GLU A 2 18.34 12.04 0.08
CA GLU A 2 18.98 12.29 -1.23
C GLU A 2 18.53 11.34 -2.36
N VAL A 3 18.45 10.03 -2.11
CA VAL A 3 17.94 9.07 -3.12
C VAL A 3 16.50 9.37 -3.51
N ALA A 4 15.66 9.78 -2.55
CA ALA A 4 14.27 10.12 -2.81
C ALA A 4 14.15 11.37 -3.71
N GLU A 5 15.01 12.37 -3.49
CA GLU A 5 15.11 13.54 -4.35
C GLU A 5 15.48 13.18 -5.78
N ILE A 6 16.54 12.39 -5.94
CA ILE A 6 17.02 11.95 -7.26
C ILE A 6 15.94 11.13 -7.95
N ALA A 7 15.26 10.23 -7.23
CA ALA A 7 14.20 9.40 -7.79
C ALA A 7 13.02 10.24 -8.30
N VAL A 8 12.55 11.23 -7.51
CA VAL A 8 11.47 12.14 -7.91
C VAL A 8 11.91 13.00 -9.11
N ALA A 9 13.12 13.55 -9.07
CA ALA A 9 13.67 14.33 -10.19
C ALA A 9 13.83 13.48 -11.47
N ALA A 10 14.02 12.17 -11.33
CA ALA A 10 14.09 11.21 -12.42
C ALA A 10 12.72 10.68 -12.87
N GLY A 11 11.62 11.13 -12.26
CA GLY A 11 10.25 10.81 -12.68
C GLY A 11 9.48 9.83 -11.80
N ALA A 12 9.95 9.53 -10.58
CA ALA A 12 9.14 8.76 -9.63
C ALA A 12 7.95 9.60 -9.11
N ASP A 13 6.72 9.10 -9.32
CA ASP A 13 5.49 9.78 -8.89
C ASP A 13 5.20 9.64 -7.39
N TRP A 14 5.68 8.55 -6.78
CA TRP A 14 5.41 8.18 -5.37
C TRP A 14 6.70 7.79 -4.66
N LEU A 15 6.76 8.09 -3.36
CA LEU A 15 7.78 7.55 -2.47
C LEU A 15 7.15 6.49 -1.55
N CYS A 16 7.88 5.39 -1.33
CA CYS A 16 7.44 4.31 -0.45
C CYS A 16 8.51 4.03 0.60
N VAL A 17 8.11 4.00 1.86
CA VAL A 17 9.00 3.79 3.01
C VAL A 17 8.46 2.67 3.90
N ASN A 18 9.31 2.16 4.79
CA ASN A 18 8.93 1.05 5.67
C ASN A 18 8.38 1.53 7.01
N SER A 19 8.73 2.74 7.46
CA SER A 19 8.36 3.22 8.79
C SER A 19 7.78 4.63 8.78
N LEU A 20 7.07 4.95 9.86
CA LEU A 20 6.57 6.29 10.12
C LEU A 20 7.71 7.31 10.28
N GLU A 21 8.81 6.92 10.92
CA GLU A 21 9.99 7.77 11.10
C GLU A 21 10.60 8.19 9.76
N GLU A 22 10.78 7.25 8.84
CA GLU A 22 11.26 7.56 7.48
C GLU A 22 10.28 8.49 6.75
N ALA A 23 8.98 8.27 6.90
CA ALA A 23 7.94 9.07 6.26
C ALA A 23 7.95 10.51 6.77
N THR A 24 8.02 10.71 8.09
CA THR A 24 8.15 12.03 8.71
C THR A 24 9.46 12.69 8.29
N GLY A 25 10.58 11.96 8.25
CA GLY A 25 11.85 12.48 7.77
C GLY A 25 11.82 12.97 6.31
N LEU A 26 11.01 12.34 5.44
CA LEU A 26 10.78 12.86 4.09
C LEU A 26 10.02 14.20 4.11
N ARG A 27 9.01 14.34 4.97
CA ARG A 27 8.22 15.57 5.10
C ARG A 27 9.03 16.72 5.68
N GLU A 28 9.82 16.45 6.72
CA GLU A 28 10.75 17.43 7.31
C GLU A 28 11.81 17.90 6.30
N ALA A 29 12.21 17.02 5.38
CA ALA A 29 13.10 17.34 4.27
C ALA A 29 12.40 18.04 3.09
N GLY A 30 11.15 18.49 3.25
CA GLY A 30 10.39 19.25 2.25
C GLY A 30 9.95 18.40 1.05
N ARG A 31 9.82 17.07 1.20
CA ARG A 31 9.37 16.21 0.11
C ARG A 31 7.84 16.19 0.06
N ASP A 32 7.32 16.89 -0.93
CA ASP A 32 5.91 16.91 -1.28
C ASP A 32 5.50 15.67 -2.10
N GLY A 33 4.20 15.45 -2.23
CA GLY A 33 3.63 14.34 -3.00
C GLY A 33 3.31 13.08 -2.16
N PRO A 34 2.77 12.04 -2.81
CA PRO A 34 2.32 10.84 -2.10
C PRO A 34 3.48 10.05 -1.46
N VAL A 35 3.33 9.77 -0.16
CA VAL A 35 4.25 8.92 0.60
C VAL A 35 3.47 7.73 1.17
N LEU A 36 3.77 6.54 0.66
CA LEU A 36 3.20 5.28 1.12
C LEU A 36 4.04 4.71 2.27
N VAL A 37 3.40 4.40 3.39
CA VAL A 37 4.04 3.73 4.54
C VAL A 37 3.64 2.26 4.51
N MET A 38 4.55 1.40 4.05
CA MET A 38 4.25 -0.01 3.75
C MET A 38 4.43 -0.95 4.95
N GLY A 39 5.24 -0.55 5.94
CA GLY A 39 5.40 -1.31 7.17
C GLY A 39 4.32 -1.01 8.20
N TYR A 40 4.47 -1.62 9.38
CA TYR A 40 3.53 -1.46 10.47
C TYR A 40 3.57 -0.05 11.05
N VAL A 41 2.41 0.59 11.19
CA VAL A 41 2.25 1.84 11.94
C VAL A 41 1.57 1.54 13.28
N PRO A 42 2.25 1.79 14.42
CA PRO A 42 1.65 1.70 15.75
C PRO A 42 0.43 2.62 15.90
N LEU A 43 -0.57 2.21 16.68
CA LEU A 43 -1.83 2.96 16.83
C LEU A 43 -1.63 4.36 17.45
N ASP A 44 -0.64 4.51 18.31
CA ASP A 44 -0.23 5.78 18.93
C ASP A 44 0.52 6.70 17.95
N GLY A 45 1.07 6.16 16.86
CA GLY A 45 1.70 6.93 15.78
C GLY A 45 0.73 7.40 14.70
N LEU A 46 -0.55 7.02 14.73
CA LEU A 46 -1.50 7.32 13.66
C LEU A 46 -1.85 8.81 13.55
N SER A 47 -1.64 9.63 14.59
CA SER A 47 -1.80 11.08 14.48
C SER A 47 -0.84 11.69 13.46
N ALA A 48 0.40 11.20 13.40
CA ALA A 48 1.40 11.66 12.43
C ALA A 48 1.01 11.31 10.98
N VAL A 49 0.30 10.19 10.76
CA VAL A 49 -0.25 9.84 9.45
C VAL A 49 -1.20 10.92 8.93
N VAL A 50 -2.08 11.42 9.81
CA VAL A 50 -3.05 12.48 9.51
C VAL A 50 -2.36 13.84 9.35
N GLU A 51 -1.43 14.15 10.25
CA GLU A 51 -0.68 15.41 10.25
C GLU A 51 0.09 15.60 8.94
N HIS A 52 0.81 14.55 8.51
CA HIS A 52 1.75 14.57 7.40
C HIS A 52 1.17 14.12 6.05
N ASP A 53 -0.14 13.90 5.95
CA ASP A 53 -0.81 13.39 4.72
C ASP A 53 -0.08 12.16 4.17
N LEU A 54 0.07 11.12 5.01
CA LEU A 54 0.70 9.87 4.63
C LEU A 54 -0.36 8.86 4.16
N ARG A 55 0.05 7.91 3.31
CA ARG A 55 -0.79 6.82 2.82
C ARG A 55 -0.40 5.55 3.57
N PRO A 56 -1.05 5.19 4.68
CA PRO A 56 -0.70 3.98 5.41
C PRO A 56 -1.19 2.75 4.65
N VAL A 57 -0.35 1.72 4.61
CA VAL A 57 -0.78 0.38 4.26
C VAL A 57 -1.41 -0.28 5.48
N VAL A 58 -2.67 -0.67 5.34
CA VAL A 58 -3.51 -1.19 6.43
C VAL A 58 -3.81 -2.67 6.19
N TYR A 59 -3.65 -3.45 7.26
CA TYR A 59 -4.00 -4.86 7.29
C TYR A 59 -4.53 -5.30 8.66
N ARG A 60 -4.94 -4.32 9.48
CA ARG A 60 -5.54 -4.51 10.80
C ARG A 60 -6.76 -3.61 10.93
N PRO A 61 -7.93 -4.12 11.35
CA PRO A 61 -9.14 -3.32 11.47
C PRO A 61 -8.99 -2.19 12.49
N GLU A 62 -8.22 -2.41 13.56
CA GLU A 62 -7.98 -1.43 14.63
C GLU A 62 -7.30 -0.16 14.10
N THR A 63 -6.52 -0.27 13.01
CA THR A 63 -5.91 0.88 12.37
C THR A 63 -6.96 1.80 11.73
N LEU A 64 -7.97 1.24 11.05
CA LEU A 64 -9.06 2.04 10.47
C LEU A 64 -9.93 2.66 11.57
N GLU A 65 -10.29 1.85 12.57
CA GLU A 65 -11.11 2.28 13.71
C GLU A 65 -10.45 3.43 14.50
N ARG A 66 -9.11 3.46 14.55
CA ARG A 66 -8.36 4.54 15.18
C ARG A 66 -8.09 5.73 14.27
N LEU A 67 -7.90 5.52 12.96
CA LEU A 67 -7.65 6.61 12.01
C LEU A 67 -8.88 7.50 11.80
N GLU A 68 -10.07 6.93 11.71
CA GLU A 68 -11.31 7.70 11.47
C GLU A 68 -11.51 8.85 12.48
N PRO A 69 -11.51 8.65 13.81
CA PRO A 69 -11.69 9.74 14.75
C PRO A 69 -10.54 10.77 14.72
N LEU A 70 -9.30 10.33 14.46
CA LEU A 70 -8.15 11.24 14.33
C LEU A 70 -8.27 12.12 13.07
N ALA A 71 -8.73 11.54 11.97
CA ALA A 71 -8.98 12.25 10.72
C ALA A 71 -10.13 13.26 10.88
N ALA A 72 -11.21 12.84 11.55
CA ALA A 72 -12.35 13.70 11.88
C ALA A 72 -11.95 14.89 12.76
N GLU A 73 -11.18 14.67 13.83
CA GLU A 73 -10.69 15.73 14.72
C GLU A 73 -9.80 16.74 13.97
N ALA A 74 -8.97 16.26 13.05
CA ALA A 74 -8.13 17.11 12.21
C ALA A 74 -8.89 17.78 11.04
N GLY A 75 -10.14 17.40 10.78
CA GLY A 75 -10.91 17.85 9.62
C GLY A 75 -10.29 17.45 8.27
N LYS A 76 -9.62 16.28 8.22
CA LYS A 76 -8.90 15.78 7.04
C LYS A 76 -9.49 14.47 6.54
N ILE A 77 -9.26 14.17 5.27
CA ILE A 77 -9.49 12.86 4.67
C ILE A 77 -8.17 12.08 4.66
N VAL A 78 -8.15 10.87 5.21
CA VAL A 78 -7.01 9.96 5.14
C VAL A 78 -7.24 8.95 4.05
N ARG A 79 -6.29 8.85 3.14
CA ARG A 79 -6.28 7.84 2.07
C ARG A 79 -5.49 6.63 2.52
N VAL A 80 -6.10 5.45 2.49
CA VAL A 80 -5.50 4.20 2.96
C VAL A 80 -5.32 3.22 1.81
N HIS A 81 -4.30 2.39 1.92
CA HIS A 81 -4.10 1.26 1.02
C HIS A 81 -4.29 -0.05 1.79
N LEU A 82 -5.11 -0.97 1.30
CA LEU A 82 -5.25 -2.29 1.92
C LEU A 82 -4.16 -3.24 1.40
N LYS A 83 -3.53 -4.00 2.30
CA LYS A 83 -2.62 -5.08 1.90
C LYS A 83 -3.30 -6.42 2.06
N VAL A 84 -3.34 -7.20 0.99
CA VAL A 84 -3.97 -8.52 0.94
C VAL A 84 -2.92 -9.60 1.03
N GLU A 85 -3.18 -10.60 1.88
CA GLU A 85 -2.38 -11.81 1.95
C GLU A 85 -2.72 -12.72 0.76
N THR A 86 -1.70 -13.08 -0.02
CA THR A 86 -1.86 -13.91 -1.23
C THR A 86 -0.94 -15.13 -1.23
N GLY A 87 -0.01 -15.25 -0.28
CA GLY A 87 0.94 -16.36 -0.16
C GLY A 87 2.26 -16.03 0.55
N THR A 88 2.52 -14.77 0.93
CA THR A 88 3.76 -14.41 1.64
C THR A 88 3.74 -14.80 3.12
N TYR A 89 2.55 -14.93 3.71
CA TYR A 89 2.33 -15.20 5.14
C TYR A 89 3.14 -14.28 6.07
N ARG A 90 3.29 -13.02 5.66
CA ARG A 90 4.09 -12.02 6.39
C ARG A 90 3.22 -10.93 6.98
N GLN A 91 2.41 -10.32 6.12
CA GLN A 91 1.49 -9.22 6.43
C GLN A 91 0.40 -9.23 5.38
N GLY A 92 -0.83 -9.03 5.79
CA GLY A 92 -1.95 -8.83 4.88
C GLY A 92 -3.26 -9.25 5.52
N ILE A 93 -4.34 -8.81 4.88
CA ILE A 93 -5.71 -9.18 5.18
C ILE A 93 -5.95 -10.51 4.51
N GLU A 94 -6.43 -11.48 5.27
CA GLU A 94 -6.95 -12.72 4.69
C GLU A 94 -8.14 -12.39 3.77
N PRO A 95 -8.24 -12.94 2.56
CA PRO A 95 -9.29 -12.58 1.62
C PRO A 95 -10.72 -12.67 2.20
N ALA A 96 -10.95 -13.61 3.12
CA ALA A 96 -12.23 -13.78 3.81
C ALA A 96 -12.61 -12.58 4.71
N ASP A 97 -11.63 -11.80 5.18
CA ASP A 97 -11.85 -10.63 6.03
C ASP A 97 -12.02 -9.32 5.22
N LEU A 98 -11.74 -9.31 3.91
CA LEU A 98 -11.86 -8.09 3.09
C LEU A 98 -13.24 -7.40 3.17
N PRO A 99 -14.39 -8.13 3.19
CA PRO A 99 -15.69 -7.49 3.36
C PRO A 99 -15.82 -6.71 4.69
N ARG A 100 -15.15 -7.16 5.76
CA ARG A 100 -15.11 -6.44 7.04
C ARG A 100 -14.39 -5.10 6.88
N PHE A 101 -13.26 -5.08 6.19
CA PHE A 101 -12.49 -3.84 5.94
C PHE A 101 -13.27 -2.89 5.03
N ALA A 102 -13.89 -3.38 3.96
CA ALA A 102 -14.74 -2.58 3.10
C ALA A 102 -15.87 -1.90 3.89
N GLY A 103 -16.57 -2.64 4.75
CA GLY A 103 -17.62 -2.08 5.60
C GLY A 103 -17.10 -1.08 6.65
N LEU A 104 -15.87 -1.25 7.16
CA LEU A 104 -15.26 -0.25 8.04
C LEU A 104 -14.99 1.06 7.31
N ILE A 105 -14.47 1.00 6.09
CA ILE A 105 -14.21 2.18 5.25
C ILE A 105 -15.53 2.87 4.87
N GLU A 106 -16.54 2.10 4.44
CA GLU A 106 -17.86 2.64 4.07
C GLU A 106 -18.50 3.49 5.19
N ARG A 107 -18.33 3.07 6.45
CA ARG A 107 -18.88 3.77 7.63
C ARG A 107 -17.99 4.90 8.15
N SER A 108 -16.84 5.14 7.53
CA SER A 108 -15.80 6.07 7.98
C SER A 108 -15.68 7.22 6.99
N PRO A 109 -16.47 8.30 7.13
CA PRO A 109 -16.52 9.39 6.15
C PRO A 109 -15.20 10.15 5.97
N HIS A 110 -14.24 10.00 6.87
CA HIS A 110 -12.92 10.61 6.77
C HIS A 110 -11.85 9.65 6.24
N LEU A 111 -12.21 8.42 5.88
CA LEU A 111 -11.32 7.44 5.26
C LEU A 111 -11.73 7.18 3.82
N VAL A 112 -10.73 7.09 2.94
CA VAL A 112 -10.90 6.71 1.53
C VAL A 112 -10.00 5.53 1.22
N LEU A 113 -10.58 4.49 0.63
CA LEU A 113 -9.81 3.41 0.02
C LEU A 113 -9.16 3.92 -1.26
N GLU A 114 -7.89 4.34 -1.18
CA GLU A 114 -7.14 4.81 -2.35
C GLU A 114 -6.53 3.64 -3.13
N GLY A 115 -6.11 2.58 -2.43
CA GLY A 115 -5.52 1.45 -3.14
C GLY A 115 -5.55 0.10 -2.45
N ILE A 116 -5.15 -0.89 -3.23
CA ILE A 116 -5.00 -2.28 -2.83
C ILE A 116 -3.64 -2.81 -3.26
N SER A 117 -3.03 -3.64 -2.43
CA SER A 117 -1.70 -4.15 -2.66
C SER A 117 -1.49 -5.58 -2.20
N THR A 118 -0.51 -6.24 -2.80
CA THR A 118 0.06 -7.49 -2.29
C THR A 118 1.55 -7.52 -2.59
N HIS A 119 2.22 -8.59 -2.14
CA HIS A 119 3.63 -8.84 -2.43
C HIS A 119 3.82 -10.27 -2.91
N PHE A 120 4.68 -10.47 -3.89
CA PHE A 120 5.03 -11.81 -4.35
C PHE A 120 6.10 -12.43 -3.45
N ALA A 121 6.02 -13.74 -3.24
CA ALA A 121 6.97 -14.48 -2.41
C ALA A 121 8.21 -14.95 -3.19
N ASN A 122 8.05 -15.30 -4.47
CA ASN A 122 9.08 -15.92 -5.30
C ASN A 122 9.00 -15.54 -6.79
N ILE A 123 8.51 -14.34 -7.12
CA ILE A 123 8.33 -13.91 -8.51
C ILE A 123 9.63 -13.88 -9.32
N GLU A 124 10.78 -13.84 -8.65
CA GLU A 124 12.12 -13.91 -9.25
C GLU A 124 12.53 -15.32 -9.70
N ASP A 125 11.81 -16.38 -9.30
CA ASP A 125 12.05 -17.74 -9.78
C ASP A 125 11.67 -17.80 -11.27
N THR A 126 12.67 -18.05 -12.13
CA THR A 126 12.49 -18.13 -13.58
C THR A 126 12.21 -19.55 -14.08
N THR A 127 12.16 -20.53 -13.17
CA THR A 127 11.98 -21.95 -13.48
C THR A 127 10.55 -22.43 -13.25
N ASP A 128 9.86 -21.87 -12.25
CA ASP A 128 8.46 -22.16 -11.95
C ASP A 128 7.71 -20.91 -11.49
N HIS A 129 6.79 -20.44 -12.36
CA HIS A 129 5.97 -19.26 -12.08
C HIS A 129 4.63 -19.62 -11.42
N THR A 130 4.30 -20.90 -11.24
CA THR A 130 2.97 -21.36 -10.80
C THR A 130 2.53 -20.73 -9.49
N TYR A 131 3.46 -20.55 -8.55
CA TYR A 131 3.16 -19.92 -7.26
C TYR A 131 2.83 -18.44 -7.42
N ALA A 132 3.68 -17.68 -8.12
CA ALA A 132 3.44 -16.28 -8.43
C ALA A 132 2.15 -16.05 -9.22
N GLU A 133 1.85 -16.90 -10.20
CA GLU A 133 0.58 -16.91 -10.94
C GLU A 133 -0.61 -17.07 -9.98
N SER A 134 -0.49 -17.99 -9.02
CA SER A 134 -1.53 -18.21 -8.01
C SER A 134 -1.72 -17.01 -7.09
N GLN A 135 -0.64 -16.32 -6.72
CA GLN A 135 -0.72 -15.08 -5.94
C GLN A 135 -1.41 -13.96 -6.71
N TYR A 136 -1.08 -13.82 -8.00
CA TYR A 136 -1.69 -12.80 -8.87
C TYR A 136 -3.19 -13.04 -9.05
N ARG A 137 -3.62 -14.30 -9.24
CA ARG A 137 -5.06 -14.64 -9.29
C ARG A 137 -5.78 -14.29 -7.99
N ARG A 138 -5.20 -14.66 -6.84
CA ARG A 138 -5.78 -14.32 -5.51
C ARG A 138 -5.89 -12.82 -5.31
N PHE A 139 -4.93 -12.05 -5.83
CA PHE A 139 -4.98 -10.59 -5.77
C PHE A 139 -6.12 -10.02 -6.62
N ALA A 140 -6.34 -10.53 -7.84
CA ALA A 140 -7.46 -10.13 -8.68
C ALA A 140 -8.83 -10.48 -8.03
N GLU A 141 -8.94 -11.64 -7.40
CA GLU A 141 -10.15 -12.04 -6.65
C GLU A 141 -10.43 -11.10 -5.46
N ALA A 142 -9.37 -10.61 -4.80
CA ALA A 142 -9.49 -9.64 -3.72
C ALA A 142 -9.96 -8.26 -4.20
N GLU A 143 -9.48 -7.79 -5.36
CA GLU A 143 -9.97 -6.58 -6.02
C GLU A 143 -11.47 -6.69 -6.35
N GLU A 144 -11.89 -7.82 -6.92
CA GLU A 144 -13.29 -8.07 -7.25
C GLU A 144 -14.17 -8.11 -5.98
N THR A 145 -13.65 -8.69 -4.89
CA THR A 145 -14.33 -8.72 -3.60
C THR A 145 -14.59 -7.32 -3.05
N LEU A 146 -13.58 -6.44 -3.07
CA LEU A 146 -13.73 -5.06 -2.62
C LEU A 146 -14.67 -4.25 -3.52
N SER A 147 -14.55 -4.42 -4.84
CA SER A 147 -15.44 -3.78 -5.82
C SER A 147 -16.90 -4.18 -5.63
N SER A 148 -17.15 -5.48 -5.41
CA SER A 148 -18.49 -6.02 -5.13
C SER A 148 -19.05 -5.56 -3.79
N ALA A 149 -18.19 -5.22 -2.83
CA ALA A 149 -18.55 -4.61 -1.55
C ALA A 149 -18.74 -3.08 -1.63
N GLY A 150 -18.75 -2.49 -2.84
CA GLY A 150 -18.96 -1.06 -3.03
C GLY A 150 -17.73 -0.20 -2.72
N GLN A 151 -16.55 -0.81 -2.58
CA GLN A 151 -15.28 -0.14 -2.29
C GLN A 151 -14.25 -0.48 -3.37
N PRO A 152 -14.46 -0.09 -4.65
CA PRO A 152 -13.48 -0.33 -5.69
C PRO A 152 -12.20 0.48 -5.41
N PRO A 153 -11.00 -0.14 -5.34
CA PRO A 153 -9.76 0.59 -5.15
C PRO A 153 -9.37 1.38 -6.41
N GLU A 154 -8.88 2.60 -6.25
CA GLU A 154 -8.43 3.44 -7.37
C GLU A 154 -7.05 3.01 -7.90
N LEU A 155 -6.17 2.57 -6.99
CA LEU A 155 -4.79 2.19 -7.30
C LEU A 155 -4.52 0.74 -6.90
N ARG A 156 -4.07 -0.08 -7.85
CA ARG A 156 -3.67 -1.47 -7.63
C ARG A 156 -2.18 -1.59 -7.84
N HIS A 157 -1.52 -2.24 -6.89
CA HIS A 157 -0.07 -2.43 -6.98
C HIS A 157 0.42 -3.73 -6.36
N ALA A 158 1.05 -4.56 -7.20
CA ALA A 158 1.63 -5.84 -6.79
C ALA A 158 3.13 -5.91 -7.09
N ALA A 159 3.60 -5.26 -8.16
CA ALA A 159 4.96 -5.41 -8.64
C ALA A 159 6.02 -4.85 -7.67
N CYS A 160 6.98 -5.71 -7.29
CA CYS A 160 8.31 -5.32 -6.82
C CYS A 160 9.28 -5.22 -8.01
N SER A 161 10.57 -4.94 -7.76
CA SER A 161 11.61 -4.88 -8.81
C SER A 161 11.60 -6.08 -9.76
N ALA A 162 11.63 -7.31 -9.23
CA ALA A 162 11.64 -8.53 -10.05
C ALA A 162 10.37 -8.66 -10.89
N ALA A 163 9.20 -8.44 -10.28
CA ALA A 163 7.92 -8.47 -10.97
C ALA A 163 7.84 -7.43 -12.10
N ALA A 164 8.34 -6.22 -11.85
CA ALA A 164 8.34 -5.13 -12.82
C ALA A 164 9.19 -5.45 -14.05
N LEU A 165 10.36 -6.07 -13.85
CA LEU A 165 11.29 -6.40 -14.92
C LEU A 165 10.85 -7.61 -15.73
N LEU A 166 10.27 -8.62 -15.08
CA LEU A 166 10.00 -9.92 -15.70
C LEU A 166 8.54 -10.07 -16.16
N PHE A 167 7.58 -9.35 -15.55
CA PHE A 167 6.15 -9.58 -15.75
C PHE A 167 5.34 -8.28 -15.89
N THR A 168 5.27 -7.77 -17.11
CA THR A 168 4.56 -6.50 -17.44
C THR A 168 3.09 -6.45 -16.99
N ARG A 169 2.38 -7.60 -16.99
CA ARG A 169 1.00 -7.67 -16.49
C ARG A 169 0.85 -7.34 -14.99
N THR A 170 1.94 -7.34 -14.22
CA THR A 170 1.94 -7.00 -12.79
C THR A 170 2.08 -5.51 -12.53
N HIS A 171 2.27 -4.69 -13.58
CA HIS A 171 2.49 -3.24 -13.45
C HIS A 171 1.28 -2.52 -12.88
N LEU A 172 0.07 -2.93 -13.29
CA LEU A 172 -1.19 -2.37 -12.81
C LEU A 172 -1.16 -0.83 -12.82
N ASP A 173 -1.52 -0.17 -11.71
CA ASP A 173 -1.57 1.28 -11.63
C ASP A 173 -0.32 1.87 -10.95
N LEU A 174 0.36 1.12 -10.06
CA LEU A 174 1.67 1.48 -9.49
C LEU A 174 2.65 0.30 -9.44
N VAL A 175 3.92 0.60 -9.70
CA VAL A 175 5.05 -0.33 -9.57
C VAL A 175 5.98 0.12 -8.45
N ARG A 176 6.40 -0.80 -7.58
CA ARG A 176 7.29 -0.51 -6.44
C ARG A 176 8.72 -0.97 -6.75
N ILE A 177 9.49 -0.07 -7.35
CA ILE A 177 10.90 -0.29 -7.67
C ILE A 177 11.74 -0.05 -6.40
N GLY A 178 12.34 -1.12 -5.89
CA GLY A 178 13.24 -1.10 -4.73
C GLY A 178 14.67 -1.36 -5.17
N ILE A 179 15.14 -2.60 -5.04
CA ILE A 179 16.54 -2.97 -5.29
C ILE A 179 17.09 -2.54 -6.66
N SER A 180 16.28 -2.67 -7.73
CA SER A 180 16.68 -2.27 -9.09
C SER A 180 16.85 -0.77 -9.30
N LEU A 181 16.27 0.09 -8.43
CA LEU A 181 16.56 1.53 -8.43
C LEU A 181 18.04 1.80 -8.16
N TYR A 182 18.69 0.90 -7.41
CA TYR A 182 20.09 0.99 -7.02
C TYR A 182 21.02 0.24 -7.99
N GLY A 183 20.51 -0.24 -9.12
CA GLY A 183 21.28 -1.00 -10.11
C GLY A 183 21.65 -2.41 -9.65
N LEU A 184 20.87 -2.99 -8.74
CA LEU A 184 21.05 -4.32 -8.15
C LEU A 184 19.88 -5.25 -8.49
#